data_AF-A0A8T4K1S4-F1
#
_entry.id   AF-A0A8T4K1S4-F1
#
_cell.length_a   1.000
_cell.length_b   1.000
_cell.length_c   1.000
_cell.angle_alpha   90.00
_cell.angle_beta   90.00
_cell.angle_gamma   90.00
#
_symmetry.space_group_name_H-M   'P 1'
#
loop_
_entity.id
_entity.type
_entity.pdbx_description
1 polymer ?
#
loop_
_entity_poly.entity_id
_entity_poly.type
_entity_poly.pdbx_seq_one_letter_code
_entity_poly.pdbx_strand_id
1 'polypeptide(L)'
;MDKKKSGFGAVVKEICRKFLVSLKRRPHMIPMAVMVIAFLEYSLHLTVISNTTAKIQGAGMGLCGFATMLFSMLSLVCFNNAYPHRKPVNRPMWVLMFVMVGIVIFADVTYLNAIYYAISRPDNPIAVTMSTIYIAYAEYYLRTHIMILAAGAVLTLLLPVYSKWIRKIKTSVEVEDNGNLGAIDISGEN
;
A
#
# COMPACT_ATOMS: atom_id res chain seq x y z
N MET A 1 -37.11 26.61 8.18
CA MET A 1 -36.22 25.45 7.97
C MET A 1 -35.00 25.91 7.19
N ASP A 2 -33.99 26.44 7.88
CA ASP A 2 -32.75 26.86 7.22
C ASP A 2 -31.84 25.66 6.98
N LYS A 3 -31.79 25.19 5.73
CA LYS A 3 -30.69 24.35 5.24
C LYS A 3 -29.41 25.20 5.29
N LYS A 4 -28.71 25.18 6.41
CA LYS A 4 -27.36 25.74 6.55
C LYS A 4 -26.50 25.09 5.45
N LYS A 5 -26.23 25.82 4.37
CA LYS A 5 -25.36 25.38 3.27
C LYS A 5 -24.03 24.97 3.90
N SER A 6 -23.78 23.67 3.99
CA SER A 6 -22.48 23.17 4.43
C SER A 6 -21.47 23.62 3.38
N GLY A 7 -20.69 24.66 3.70
CA GLY A 7 -19.62 25.12 2.83
C GLY A 7 -18.71 23.93 2.49
N PHE A 8 -18.08 23.97 1.32
CA PHE A 8 -17.17 22.92 0.84
C PHE A 8 -16.17 22.45 1.94
N GLY A 9 -15.68 23.37 2.78
CA GLY A 9 -14.83 23.05 3.92
C GLY A 9 -15.47 22.16 5.00
N ALA A 10 -16.77 22.28 5.26
CA ALA A 10 -17.49 21.42 6.20
C ALA A 10 -17.62 19.99 5.64
N VAL A 11 -17.86 19.85 4.33
CA VAL A 11 -17.92 18.54 3.65
C VAL A 11 -16.55 17.85 3.68
N VAL A 12 -15.47 18.57 3.34
CA VAL A 12 -14.10 18.04 3.39
C VAL A 12 -13.71 17.64 4.82
N LYS A 13 -14.03 18.47 5.82
CA LYS A 13 -13.78 18.15 7.24
C LYS A 13 -14.50 16.87 7.67
N GLU A 14 -15.73 16.68 7.22
CA GLU A 14 -16.50 15.47 7.49
C GLU A 14 -15.91 14.22 6.81
N ILE A 15 -15.43 14.34 5.57
CA ILE A 15 -14.74 13.25 4.86
C ILE A 15 -13.46 12.84 5.60
N CYS A 16 -12.61 13.82 5.96
CA CYS A 16 -11.37 13.55 6.71
C CYS A 16 -11.66 12.90 8.08
N ARG A 17 -12.72 13.35 8.78
CA ARG A 17 -13.17 12.73 10.03
C ARG A 17 -13.59 11.28 9.81
N LYS A 18 -14.44 11.01 8.81
CA LYS A 18 -14.89 9.64 8.48
C LYS A 18 -13.70 8.74 8.11
N PHE A 19 -12.73 9.26 7.38
CA PHE A 19 -11.49 8.56 7.06
C PHE A 19 -10.68 8.22 8.31
N LEU A 20 -10.41 9.20 9.19
CA LEU A 20 -9.71 8.98 10.45
C LEU A 20 -10.42 7.97 11.37
N VAL A 21 -11.76 8.03 11.46
CA VAL A 21 -12.57 7.08 12.22
C VAL A 21 -12.47 5.67 11.63
N SER A 22 -12.51 5.53 10.30
CA SER A 22 -12.33 4.25 9.61
C SER A 22 -10.94 3.67 9.87
N LEU A 23 -9.90 4.50 9.74
CA LEU A 23 -8.51 4.13 9.99
C LEU A 23 -8.28 3.69 11.43
N LYS A 24 -8.89 4.39 12.40
CA LYS A 24 -8.88 4.03 13.82
C LYS A 24 -9.53 2.67 14.09
N ARG A 25 -10.60 2.34 13.37
CA ARG A 25 -11.28 1.03 13.48
C ARG A 25 -10.48 -0.10 12.84
N ARG A 26 -9.69 0.16 11.80
CA ARG A 26 -8.90 -0.83 11.06
C ARG A 26 -7.48 -0.33 10.74
N PRO A 27 -6.55 -0.35 11.71
CA PRO A 27 -5.19 0.16 11.51
C PRO A 27 -4.38 -0.62 10.45
N HIS A 28 -4.75 -1.88 10.16
CA HIS A 28 -4.12 -2.69 9.10
C HIS A 28 -4.38 -2.16 7.68
N MET A 29 -5.33 -1.24 7.51
CA MET A 29 -5.55 -0.59 6.21
C MET A 29 -4.36 0.25 5.75
N ILE A 30 -3.52 0.74 6.68
CA ILE A 30 -2.31 1.52 6.35
C ILE A 30 -1.29 0.63 5.60
N PRO A 31 -0.77 -0.47 6.20
CA PRO A 31 0.16 -1.34 5.48
C PRO A 31 -0.50 -1.99 4.26
N MET A 32 -1.80 -2.31 4.29
CA MET A 32 -2.51 -2.80 3.11
C MET A 32 -2.45 -1.80 1.95
N ALA A 33 -2.72 -0.52 2.20
CA ALA A 33 -2.64 0.52 1.17
C ALA A 33 -1.23 0.65 0.60
N VAL A 34 -0.20 0.58 1.45
CA VAL A 34 1.20 0.61 0.99
C VAL A 34 1.55 -0.59 0.12
N MET A 35 1.11 -1.80 0.49
CA MET A 35 1.32 -3.00 -0.32
C MET A 35 0.59 -2.91 -1.67
N VAL A 36 -0.63 -2.31 -1.70
CA VAL A 36 -1.35 -2.06 -2.95
C VAL A 36 -0.62 -1.03 -3.80
N ILE A 37 -0.06 0.03 -3.20
CA ILE A 37 0.74 1.02 -3.91
C ILE A 37 1.99 0.39 -4.50
N ALA A 38 2.69 -0.49 -3.76
CA ALA A 38 3.84 -1.23 -4.28
C ALA A 38 3.46 -2.04 -5.52
N PHE A 39 2.38 -2.83 -5.42
CA PHE A 39 1.88 -3.63 -6.54
C PHE A 39 1.51 -2.77 -7.77
N LEU A 40 0.81 -1.65 -7.56
CA LEU A 40 0.41 -0.75 -8.65
C LEU A 40 1.62 -0.06 -9.28
N GLU A 41 2.58 0.38 -8.47
CA GLU A 41 3.81 1.01 -8.95
C GLU A 41 4.56 0.06 -9.90
N TYR A 42 4.74 -1.20 -9.51
CA TYR A 42 5.36 -2.20 -10.38
C TYR A 42 4.51 -2.48 -11.62
N SER A 43 3.20 -2.68 -11.45
CA SER A 43 2.28 -3.01 -12.55
C SER A 43 2.19 -1.90 -13.61
N LEU A 44 2.26 -0.62 -13.20
CA LEU A 44 2.21 0.51 -14.12
C LEU A 44 3.51 0.64 -14.95
N HIS A 45 4.63 0.17 -14.43
CA HIS A 45 5.94 0.23 -15.09
C HIS A 45 6.36 -1.07 -15.78
N LEU A 46 5.45 -2.05 -15.88
CA LEU A 46 5.70 -3.34 -16.56
C LEU A 46 6.24 -3.19 -17.98
N THR A 47 5.81 -2.19 -18.75
CA THR A 47 6.30 -1.95 -20.12
C THR A 47 7.80 -1.64 -20.13
N VAL A 48 8.26 -0.81 -19.20
CA VAL A 48 9.68 -0.41 -19.09
C VAL A 48 10.53 -1.63 -18.70
N ILE A 49 10.03 -2.43 -17.76
CA ILE A 49 10.68 -3.67 -17.31
C ILE A 49 10.71 -4.70 -18.44
N SER A 50 9.61 -4.88 -19.16
CA SER A 50 9.51 -5.84 -20.27
C SER A 50 10.45 -5.48 -21.43
N ASN A 51 10.52 -4.20 -21.80
CA ASN A 51 11.47 -3.72 -22.81
C ASN A 51 12.93 -3.96 -22.37
N THR A 52 13.23 -3.75 -21.09
CA THR A 52 14.53 -4.05 -20.50
C THR A 52 14.86 -5.54 -20.58
N THR A 53 13.92 -6.41 -20.22
CA THR A 53 14.08 -7.87 -20.35
C THR A 53 14.34 -8.26 -21.80
N ALA A 54 13.56 -7.73 -22.74
CA ALA A 54 13.69 -8.05 -24.16
C ALA A 54 15.04 -7.60 -24.75
N LYS A 55 15.59 -6.49 -24.26
CA LYS A 55 16.88 -5.96 -24.72
C LYS A 55 18.08 -6.68 -24.12
N ILE A 56 18.04 -6.94 -22.82
CA ILE A 56 19.16 -7.55 -22.09
C ILE A 56 19.19 -9.07 -22.30
N GLN A 57 18.01 -9.70 -22.34
CA GLN A 57 17.83 -11.15 -22.44
C GLN A 57 18.66 -11.92 -21.40
N GLY A 58 18.79 -11.36 -20.19
CA GLY A 58 19.54 -11.97 -19.11
C GLY A 58 18.86 -13.24 -18.62
N ALA A 59 19.67 -14.24 -18.27
CA ALA A 59 19.19 -15.50 -17.73
C ALA A 59 18.31 -15.24 -16.49
N GLY A 60 17.07 -15.77 -16.50
CA GLY A 60 16.14 -15.65 -15.39
C GLY A 60 15.38 -14.32 -15.29
N MET A 61 15.66 -13.30 -16.11
CA MET A 61 14.97 -12.00 -16.01
C MET A 61 13.45 -12.11 -16.21
N GLY A 62 13.01 -12.91 -17.19
CA GLY A 62 11.58 -13.16 -17.42
C GLY A 62 10.92 -13.91 -16.24
N LEU A 63 11.65 -14.84 -15.62
CA LEU A 63 11.16 -15.56 -14.44
C LEU A 63 11.05 -14.63 -13.22
N CYS A 64 12.04 -13.75 -13.02
CA CYS A 64 11.98 -12.72 -11.98
C CYS A 64 10.74 -11.83 -12.17
N GLY A 65 10.52 -11.32 -13.39
CA GLY A 65 9.35 -10.48 -13.68
C GLY A 65 8.01 -11.20 -13.42
N PHE A 66 7.92 -12.48 -13.81
CA PHE A 66 6.76 -13.32 -13.52
C PHE A 66 6.57 -13.55 -12.02
N ALA A 67 7.64 -13.91 -11.30
CA ALA A 67 7.63 -14.15 -9.86
C ALA A 67 7.21 -12.89 -9.09
N THR A 68 7.77 -11.72 -9.42
CA THR A 68 7.40 -10.45 -8.78
C THR A 68 5.89 -10.19 -8.93
N MET A 69 5.30 -10.38 -10.11
CA MET A 69 3.86 -10.18 -10.30
C MET A 69 3.00 -11.18 -9.52
N LEU A 70 3.31 -12.48 -9.66
CA LEU A 70 2.55 -13.56 -9.03
C LEU A 70 2.57 -13.42 -7.50
N PHE A 71 3.77 -13.27 -6.94
CA PHE A 71 3.95 -13.21 -5.49
C PHE A 71 3.50 -11.88 -4.90
N SER A 72 3.51 -10.78 -5.66
CA SER A 72 2.88 -9.53 -5.22
C SER A 72 1.37 -9.69 -5.05
N MET A 73 0.67 -10.31 -6.02
CA MET A 73 -0.76 -10.57 -5.89
C MET A 73 -1.07 -11.55 -4.75
N LEU A 74 -0.29 -12.64 -4.64
CA LEU A 74 -0.44 -13.60 -3.54
C LEU A 74 -0.17 -12.96 -2.17
N SER A 75 0.80 -12.06 -2.06
CA SER A 75 1.09 -11.35 -0.81
C SER A 75 -0.09 -10.50 -0.36
N LEU A 76 -0.81 -9.85 -1.28
CA LEU A 76 -2.03 -9.07 -0.99
C LEU A 76 -3.18 -9.99 -0.51
N VAL A 77 -3.36 -11.13 -1.18
CA VAL A 77 -4.36 -12.13 -0.76
C VAL A 77 -4.03 -12.68 0.63
N CYS A 78 -2.76 -12.99 0.89
CA CYS A 78 -2.28 -13.43 2.21
C CYS A 78 -2.48 -12.34 3.26
N PHE A 79 -2.20 -11.07 2.94
CA PHE A 79 -2.43 -9.94 3.84
C PHE A 79 -3.91 -9.86 4.26
N ASN A 80 -4.82 -9.91 3.29
CA ASN A 80 -6.26 -9.83 3.56
C ASN A 80 -6.74 -11.02 4.42
N ASN A 81 -6.19 -12.21 4.16
CA ASN A 81 -6.48 -13.42 4.93
C ASN A 81 -5.77 -13.48 6.30
N ALA A 82 -4.70 -12.70 6.50
CA ALA A 82 -4.00 -12.58 7.78
C ALA A 82 -4.83 -11.78 8.80
N TYR A 83 -5.68 -10.85 8.34
CA TYR A 83 -6.53 -10.01 9.18
C TYR A 83 -8.04 -10.23 8.92
N PRO A 84 -8.57 -11.43 9.21
CA PRO A 84 -9.98 -11.76 8.99
C PRO A 84 -10.92 -10.87 9.81
N HIS A 85 -12.10 -10.57 9.24
CA HIS A 85 -13.09 -9.72 9.93
C HIS A 85 -13.54 -10.34 11.25
N ARG A 86 -13.39 -9.58 12.35
CA ARG A 86 -13.81 -9.96 13.72
C ARG A 86 -13.13 -11.21 14.28
N LYS A 87 -11.95 -11.59 13.77
CA LYS A 87 -11.16 -12.72 14.27
C LYS A 87 -9.73 -12.26 14.60
N PRO A 88 -9.02 -12.98 15.49
CA PRO A 88 -7.61 -12.71 15.74
C PRO A 88 -6.76 -12.96 14.49
N VAL A 89 -5.54 -12.43 14.49
CA VAL A 89 -4.61 -12.54 13.36
C VAL A 89 -4.32 -14.00 13.03
N ASN A 90 -4.50 -14.38 11.76
CA ASN A 90 -4.15 -15.69 11.25
C ASN A 90 -2.63 -15.75 11.04
N ARG A 91 -1.92 -16.30 12.04
CA ARG A 91 -0.45 -16.38 12.05
C ARG A 91 0.13 -17.09 10.81
N PRO A 92 -0.38 -18.25 10.36
CA PRO A 92 0.06 -18.86 9.11
C PRO A 92 0.02 -17.92 7.90
N MET A 93 -1.11 -17.24 7.68
CA MET A 93 -1.25 -16.32 6.54
C MET A 93 -0.36 -15.08 6.68
N TRP A 94 -0.14 -14.63 7.92
CA TRP A 94 0.78 -13.53 8.22
C TRP A 94 2.23 -13.91 7.91
N VAL A 95 2.69 -15.10 8.31
CA VAL A 95 4.03 -15.60 7.96
C VAL A 95 4.15 -15.79 6.45
N LEU A 96 3.14 -16.39 5.82
CA LEU A 96 3.13 -16.64 4.38
C LEU A 96 3.24 -15.33 3.60
N MET A 97 2.53 -14.28 4.01
CA MET A 97 2.64 -12.95 3.42
C MET A 97 4.09 -12.44 3.42
N PHE A 98 4.82 -12.55 4.54
CA PHE A 98 6.23 -12.14 4.58
C PHE A 98 7.13 -13.00 3.71
N VAL A 99 6.86 -14.30 3.62
CA VAL A 99 7.57 -15.19 2.69
C VAL A 99 7.36 -14.73 1.24
N MET A 100 6.12 -14.43 0.84
CA MET A 100 5.82 -13.94 -0.51
C MET A 100 6.53 -12.60 -0.78
N VAL A 101 6.48 -11.65 0.15
CA VAL A 101 7.22 -10.38 0.03
C VAL A 101 8.72 -10.61 -0.07
N GLY A 102 9.28 -11.54 0.69
CA GLY A 102 10.70 -11.91 0.61
C GLY A 102 11.08 -12.46 -0.76
N ILE A 103 10.23 -13.30 -1.36
CA ILE A 103 10.45 -13.80 -2.72
C ILE A 103 10.41 -12.67 -3.74
N VAL A 104 9.47 -11.72 -3.61
CA VAL A 104 9.38 -10.54 -4.50
C VAL A 104 10.65 -9.70 -4.41
N ILE A 105 11.12 -9.38 -3.20
CA ILE A 105 12.36 -8.62 -3.00
C ILE A 105 13.57 -9.37 -3.60
N PHE A 106 13.64 -10.68 -3.40
CA PHE A 106 14.71 -11.50 -3.98
C PHE A 106 14.69 -11.48 -5.52
N ALA A 107 13.51 -11.56 -6.12
CA ALA A 107 13.34 -11.49 -7.57
C ALA A 107 13.80 -10.12 -8.12
N ASP A 108 13.41 -9.03 -7.47
CA ASP A 108 13.79 -7.67 -7.87
C ASP A 108 15.31 -7.43 -7.74
N VAL A 109 15.93 -7.90 -6.65
CA VAL A 109 17.39 -7.82 -6.46
C VAL A 109 18.12 -8.63 -7.53
N THR A 110 17.63 -9.84 -7.84
CA THR A 110 18.22 -10.67 -8.90
C THR A 110 18.09 -9.99 -10.26
N TYR A 111 16.95 -9.36 -10.54
CA TYR A 111 16.72 -8.60 -11.76
C TYR A 111 17.67 -7.39 -11.85
N LEU A 112 17.84 -6.63 -10.76
CA LEU A 112 18.79 -5.51 -10.69
C LEU A 112 20.23 -5.95 -10.94
N ASN A 113 20.64 -7.08 -10.37
CA ASN A 113 21.96 -7.66 -10.61
C ASN A 113 22.14 -8.06 -12.09
N ALA A 114 21.10 -8.57 -12.75
CA ALA A 114 21.13 -8.87 -14.18
C ALA A 114 21.28 -7.60 -15.03
N ILE A 115 20.60 -6.50 -14.68
CA ILE A 115 20.80 -5.18 -15.31
C ILE A 115 22.26 -4.75 -15.12
N TYR A 116 22.75 -4.76 -13.88
CA TYR A 116 24.10 -4.31 -13.54
C TYR A 116 25.17 -5.10 -14.31
N TYR A 117 25.04 -6.43 -14.36
CA TYR A 117 25.93 -7.28 -15.13
C TYR A 117 25.90 -6.94 -16.63
N ALA A 118 24.72 -6.69 -17.20
CA ALA A 118 24.59 -6.40 -18.62
C ALA A 118 25.19 -5.05 -19.05
N ILE A 119 25.18 -4.05 -18.17
CA ILE A 119 25.76 -2.72 -18.44
C ILE A 119 27.26 -2.66 -18.12
N SER A 120 27.76 -3.51 -17.22
CA SER A 120 29.15 -3.47 -16.73
C SER A 120 30.05 -4.58 -17.27
N ARG A 121 29.50 -5.55 -18.01
CA ARG A 121 30.27 -6.66 -18.57
C ARG A 121 31.41 -6.16 -19.49
N PRO A 122 32.59 -6.78 -19.44
CA PRO A 122 33.73 -6.37 -20.26
C PRO A 122 33.47 -6.63 -21.75
N ASP A 123 32.77 -7.71 -22.08
CA ASP A 123 32.46 -8.08 -23.46
C ASP A 123 31.11 -7.51 -23.90
N ASN A 124 31.14 -6.59 -24.88
CA ASN A 124 29.95 -5.95 -25.46
C ASN A 124 28.96 -5.40 -24.42
N PRO A 125 29.37 -4.45 -23.56
CA PRO A 125 28.48 -3.82 -22.60
C PRO A 125 27.29 -3.16 -23.30
N ILE A 126 26.11 -3.25 -22.69
CA ILE A 126 24.94 -2.53 -23.20
C ILE A 126 25.05 -1.07 -22.78
N ALA A 127 25.44 -0.21 -23.72
CA ALA A 127 25.47 1.23 -23.49
C ALA A 127 24.05 1.76 -23.25
N VAL A 128 23.87 2.50 -22.16
CA VAL A 128 22.62 3.21 -21.86
C VAL A 128 22.64 4.53 -22.63
N THR A 129 21.88 4.58 -23.71
CA THR A 129 21.72 5.76 -24.57
C THR A 129 20.26 6.24 -24.54
N MET A 130 19.93 7.30 -25.26
CA MET A 130 18.54 7.79 -25.35
C MET A 130 17.56 6.72 -25.88
N SER A 131 18.01 5.82 -26.75
CA SER A 131 17.17 4.73 -27.28
C SER A 131 16.98 3.57 -26.31
N THR A 132 17.82 3.45 -25.27
CA THR A 132 17.79 2.39 -24.25
C THR A 132 17.58 2.93 -22.84
N ILE A 133 17.10 4.18 -22.71
CA ILE A 133 16.90 4.87 -21.43
C ILE A 133 15.92 4.12 -20.50
N TYR A 134 15.04 3.28 -21.06
CA TYR A 134 14.16 2.39 -20.30
C TYR A 134 14.92 1.44 -19.36
N ILE A 135 16.19 1.13 -19.62
CA ILE A 135 17.02 0.30 -18.72
C ILE A 135 17.29 1.05 -17.40
N ALA A 136 17.63 2.34 -17.49
CA ALA A 136 17.85 3.18 -16.31
C ALA A 136 16.53 3.40 -15.53
N TYR A 137 15.42 3.60 -16.26
CA TYR A 137 14.11 3.69 -15.62
C TYR A 137 13.70 2.38 -14.94
N ALA A 138 13.94 1.22 -15.56
CA ALA A 138 13.67 -0.07 -14.93
C ALA A 138 14.46 -0.24 -13.63
N GLU A 139 15.75 0.13 -13.62
CA GLU A 139 16.56 0.13 -12.40
C GLU A 139 15.95 1.02 -11.31
N TYR A 140 15.56 2.25 -11.67
CA TYR A 140 14.94 3.20 -10.73
C TYR A 140 13.63 2.68 -10.14
N TYR A 141 12.73 2.15 -10.98
CA TYR A 141 11.45 1.62 -10.54
C TYR A 141 11.62 0.37 -9.67
N LEU A 142 12.51 -0.56 -10.03
CA LEU A 142 12.81 -1.73 -9.19
C LEU A 142 13.34 -1.35 -7.82
N ARG A 143 14.26 -0.37 -7.73
CA ARG A 143 14.76 0.14 -6.44
C ARG A 143 13.63 0.78 -5.64
N THR A 144 12.77 1.56 -6.29
CA THR A 144 11.61 2.21 -5.65
C THR A 144 10.63 1.17 -5.13
N HIS A 145 10.33 0.14 -5.91
CA HIS A 145 9.47 -0.97 -5.54
C HIS A 145 9.98 -1.68 -4.27
N ILE A 146 11.27 -2.04 -4.22
CA ILE A 146 11.90 -2.65 -3.04
C ILE A 146 11.74 -1.75 -1.80
N MET A 147 11.94 -0.44 -1.94
CA MET A 147 11.80 0.51 -0.83
C MET A 147 10.37 0.60 -0.30
N ILE A 148 9.37 0.61 -1.19
CA ILE A 148 7.95 0.62 -0.80
C ILE A 148 7.58 -0.70 -0.12
N LEU A 149 8.02 -1.85 -0.64
CA LEU A 149 7.81 -3.16 -0.01
C LEU A 149 8.44 -3.24 1.38
N ALA A 150 9.67 -2.76 1.54
CA ALA A 150 10.33 -2.70 2.84
C ALA A 150 9.56 -1.81 3.82
N ALA A 151 9.08 -0.64 3.38
CA ALA A 151 8.22 0.22 4.20
C ALA A 151 6.91 -0.47 4.58
N GLY A 152 6.25 -1.17 3.65
CA GLY A 152 5.03 -1.94 3.89
C GLY A 152 5.24 -3.08 4.89
N ALA A 153 6.36 -3.80 4.79
CA ALA A 153 6.76 -4.84 5.74
C ALA A 153 6.97 -4.26 7.15
N VAL A 154 7.71 -3.16 7.27
CA VAL A 154 7.95 -2.46 8.54
C VAL A 154 6.64 -1.95 9.14
N LEU A 155 5.76 -1.33 8.34
CA LEU A 155 4.43 -0.89 8.80
C LEU A 155 3.54 -2.06 9.24
N THR A 156 3.72 -3.24 8.66
CA THR A 156 2.99 -4.44 9.09
C THR A 156 3.52 -4.94 10.43
N LEU A 157 4.84 -4.93 10.64
CA LEU A 157 5.49 -5.31 11.89
C LEU A 157 5.20 -4.31 13.03
N LEU A 158 5.09 -3.01 12.72
CA LEU A 158 4.81 -1.95 13.68
C LEU A 158 3.32 -1.79 14.01
N LEU A 159 2.44 -2.52 13.31
CA LEU A 159 0.99 -2.51 13.54
C LEU A 159 0.57 -2.62 15.03
N PRO A 160 1.11 -3.53 15.86
CA PRO A 160 0.76 -3.58 17.28
C PRO A 160 1.19 -2.34 18.07
N VAL A 161 2.19 -1.60 17.60
CA VAL A 161 2.71 -0.38 18.25
C VAL A 161 1.85 0.83 17.90
N TYR A 162 1.75 1.19 16.62
CA TYR A 162 1.04 2.41 16.24
C TYR A 162 -0.49 2.27 16.35
N SER A 163 -1.04 1.05 16.31
CA SER A 163 -2.48 0.86 16.53
C SER A 163 -2.92 1.36 17.91
N LYS A 164 -2.06 1.26 18.92
CA LYS A 164 -2.32 1.83 20.25
C LYS A 164 -2.33 3.35 20.22
N TRP A 165 -1.45 3.98 19.45
CA TRP A 165 -1.38 5.44 19.33
C TRP A 165 -2.55 6.02 18.53
N ILE A 166 -2.90 5.41 17.39
CA ILE A 166 -4.05 5.85 16.56
C ILE A 166 -5.35 5.79 17.37
N ARG A 167 -5.50 4.79 18.25
CA ARG A 167 -6.69 4.69 19.12
C ARG A 167 -6.84 5.86 20.10
N LYS A 168 -5.75 6.54 20.47
CA LYS A 168 -5.77 7.70 21.39
C LYS A 168 -6.25 8.99 20.75
N ILE A 169 -6.37 9.07 19.42
CA ILE A 169 -6.83 10.28 18.72
C ILE A 169 -8.30 10.57 19.09
N LYS A 170 -8.60 11.77 19.62
CA LYS A 170 -9.95 12.24 19.94
C LYS A 170 -10.68 12.60 18.64
N THR A 171 -11.57 11.71 18.20
CA THR A 171 -12.40 11.89 16.99
C THR A 171 -13.88 12.13 17.34
N SER A 172 -14.20 12.31 18.62
CA SER A 172 -15.56 12.62 19.09
C SER A 172 -15.94 14.04 18.66
N VAL A 173 -17.17 14.20 18.19
CA VAL A 173 -17.78 15.51 18.03
C VAL A 173 -18.25 15.94 19.41
N GLU A 174 -17.88 17.13 19.85
CA GLU A 174 -18.61 17.78 20.95
C GLU A 174 -19.99 18.10 20.37
N VAL A 175 -20.95 17.26 20.74
CA VAL A 175 -22.36 17.55 20.51
C VAL A 175 -22.65 18.70 21.47
N GLU A 176 -22.92 19.89 20.94
CA GLU A 176 -23.52 20.95 21.76
C GLU A 176 -24.72 20.31 22.46
N ASP A 177 -24.68 20.38 23.80
CA ASP A 177 -25.62 19.75 24.70
C ASP A 177 -27.06 19.98 24.23
N ASN A 178 -27.90 18.94 24.27
CA ASN A 178 -29.33 19.01 23.96
C ASN A 178 -30.10 19.79 25.05
N GLY A 179 -29.48 20.78 25.71
CA GLY A 179 -30.05 21.61 26.77
C GLY A 179 -31.14 22.57 26.30
N ASN A 180 -31.61 22.45 25.05
CA ASN A 180 -32.70 23.25 24.51
C ASN A 180 -33.81 22.38 23.88
N LEU A 181 -33.97 21.14 24.33
CA LEU A 181 -35.28 20.47 24.26
C LEU A 181 -36.17 21.14 25.31
N GLY A 182 -36.72 22.30 24.98
CA GLY A 182 -37.76 22.95 25.76
C GLY A 182 -38.85 21.92 26.07
N ALA A 183 -39.25 21.85 27.33
CA ALA A 183 -40.24 20.91 27.82
C ALA A 183 -41.43 20.86 26.86
N ILE A 184 -41.71 19.67 26.32
CA ILE A 184 -42.96 19.43 25.60
C ILE A 184 -44.05 19.46 26.67
N ASP A 185 -44.79 20.55 26.70
CA ASP A 185 -45.96 20.72 27.56
C ASP A 185 -47.09 19.80 27.07
N ILE A 186 -47.45 18.79 27.88
CA ILE A 186 -48.52 17.82 27.60
C ILE A 186 -49.79 18.21 28.39
N SER A 187 -49.99 19.49 28.71
CA SER A 187 -51.20 19.96 29.41
C SER A 187 -52.45 20.05 28.53
N GLY A 188 -52.44 19.46 27.33
CA GLY A 188 -53.52 19.57 26.33
C GLY A 188 -54.19 18.27 25.89
N GLU A 189 -53.83 17.10 26.43
CA GLU A 189 -54.52 15.84 26.11
C GLU A 189 -55.57 15.55 27.18
N ASN A 190 -56.80 16.01 26.92
CA ASN A 190 -58.03 15.57 27.59
C ASN A 190 -58.43 14.17 27.11
#